data_AF-A0A7W2FX51-F1
#
_entry.id   AF-A0A7W2FX51-F1
#
_cell.length_a   1.000
_cell.length_b   1.000
_cell.length_c   1.000
_cell.angle_alpha   90.00
_cell.angle_beta   90.00
_cell.angle_gamma   90.00
#
_symmetry.space_group_name_H-M   'P 1'
#
loop_
_entity.id
_entity.type
_entity.pdbx_description
1 polymer ?
#
loop_
_entity_poly.entity_id
_entity_poly.type
_entity_poly.pdbx_seq_one_letter_code
_entity_poly.pdbx_strand_id
1 'polypeptide(L)'
;MMKKVAFLILFATTLFVSCCRFDDVVTAPVITSCNKMAIVDTNRFNQTVTTNYTFTNVVLNGDCLEVTISSSGWDPNNWDVNFIASENVMESFPVQRGAKFNS
;
A
#
# COMPACT_ATOMS: atom_id res chain seq x y z
N MET A 1 -34.22 29.75 39.66
CA MET A 1 -33.55 29.94 38.34
C MET A 1 -32.14 29.33 38.31
N MET A 2 -31.32 29.52 39.36
CA MET A 2 -29.94 29.00 39.44
C MET A 2 -29.77 27.47 39.34
N LYS A 3 -30.72 26.66 39.85
CA LYS A 3 -30.67 25.19 39.76
C LYS A 3 -30.82 24.66 38.33
N LYS A 4 -31.60 25.34 37.48
CA LYS A 4 -31.78 24.98 36.06
C LYS A 4 -30.53 25.35 35.25
N VAL A 5 -29.88 26.46 35.61
CA VAL A 5 -28.59 26.88 35.01
C VAL A 5 -27.47 25.92 35.41
N ALA A 6 -27.41 25.49 36.67
CA ALA A 6 -26.43 24.51 37.14
C ALA A 6 -26.57 23.16 36.41
N PHE A 7 -27.81 22.71 36.15
CA PHE A 7 -28.06 21.47 35.41
C PHE A 7 -27.64 21.57 33.94
N LEU A 8 -27.82 22.74 33.32
CA LEU A 8 -27.41 23.02 31.94
C LEU A 8 -25.88 23.07 31.80
N ILE A 9 -25.18 23.62 32.79
CA ILE A 9 -23.71 23.64 32.84
C ILE A 9 -23.15 22.22 33.00
N LEU A 10 -23.77 21.39 33.85
CA LEU A 10 -23.36 20.00 34.04
C LEU A 10 -23.54 19.14 32.78
N PHE A 11 -24.62 19.36 32.02
CA PHE A 11 -24.84 18.67 30.76
C PHE A 11 -23.84 19.13 29.68
N ALA A 12 -23.57 20.44 29.61
CA ALA A 12 -22.60 21.00 28.67
C ALA A 12 -21.18 20.47 28.90
N THR A 13 -20.73 20.30 30.15
CA THR A 13 -19.38 19.78 30.44
C THR A 13 -19.20 18.32 30.06
N THR A 14 -20.24 17.48 30.13
CA THR A 14 -20.15 16.06 29.72
C THR A 14 -19.96 15.86 28.21
N LEU A 15 -20.42 16.81 27.39
CA LEU A 15 -20.26 16.74 25.93
C LEU A 15 -18.83 17.04 25.46
N PHE A 16 -18.05 17.83 26.22
CA PHE A 16 -16.67 18.15 25.87
C PHE A 16 -15.66 17.04 26.20
N VAL A 17 -15.98 16.14 27.13
CA VAL A 17 -15.04 15.07 27.57
C VAL A 17 -15.01 13.88 26.60
N SER A 18 -16.01 13.74 25.72
CA SER A 18 -16.09 12.63 24.75
C SER A 18 -15.32 12.84 23.45
N CYS A 19 -14.79 14.04 23.16
CA CYS A 19 -14.19 14.35 21.86
C CYS A 19 -12.72 13.90 21.73
N CYS A 20 -12.05 13.55 22.84
CA CYS A 20 -10.60 13.34 22.84
C CYS A 20 -10.15 11.93 23.26
N ARG A 21 -11.03 10.91 23.23
CA ARG A 21 -10.58 9.52 23.33
C ARG A 21 -10.31 8.96 21.93
N PHE A 22 -9.24 9.43 21.32
CA PHE A 22 -8.63 8.76 20.17
C PHE A 22 -7.75 7.64 20.73
N ASP A 23 -8.34 6.46 20.94
CA ASP A 23 -7.61 5.20 21.19
C ASP A 23 -7.05 4.62 19.88
N ASP A 24 -6.94 5.44 18.83
CA ASP A 24 -6.16 5.12 17.64
C ASP A 24 -4.68 5.36 17.94
N VAL A 25 -4.15 4.61 18.91
CA VAL A 25 -2.73 4.31 18.94
C VAL A 25 -2.47 3.53 17.67
N VAL A 26 -2.15 4.26 16.60
CA VAL A 26 -1.42 3.73 15.47
C VAL A 26 -0.06 3.32 16.04
N THR A 27 -0.02 2.12 16.61
CA THR A 27 1.22 1.36 16.72
C THR A 27 1.88 1.46 15.35
N ALA A 28 3.11 1.96 15.35
CA ALA A 28 3.89 2.35 14.18
C ALA A 28 3.49 1.55 12.92
N PRO A 29 3.32 2.20 11.74
CA PRO A 29 2.83 1.54 10.54
C PRO A 29 3.58 0.23 10.37
N VAL A 30 2.86 -0.89 10.38
CA VAL A 30 3.48 -2.18 10.13
C VAL A 30 4.13 -2.04 8.77
N ILE A 31 5.46 -1.96 8.74
CA ILE A 31 6.24 -1.87 7.52
C ILE A 31 6.15 -3.27 6.90
N THR A 32 5.02 -3.57 6.29
CA THR A 32 4.86 -4.74 5.45
C THR A 32 5.40 -4.39 4.08
N SER A 33 6.04 -5.35 3.42
CA SER A 33 6.41 -5.25 2.00
C SER A 33 5.19 -5.03 1.08
N CYS A 34 3.98 -5.17 1.62
CA CYS A 34 2.71 -4.93 0.95
C CYS A 34 2.38 -3.46 0.68
N ASN A 35 3.14 -2.53 1.26
CA ASN A 35 2.91 -1.10 1.06
C ASN A 35 3.60 -0.55 -0.20
N LYS A 36 4.24 -1.41 -1.01
CA LYS A 36 4.85 -1.02 -2.28
C LYS A 36 3.80 -1.01 -3.39
N MET A 37 3.60 0.15 -4.00
CA MET A 37 2.67 0.33 -5.12
C MET A 37 3.37 0.16 -6.46
N ALA A 38 2.62 -0.27 -7.47
CA ALA A 38 3.11 -0.29 -8.85
C ALA A 38 3.31 1.14 -9.37
N ILE A 39 4.41 1.37 -10.09
CA ILE A 39 4.62 2.59 -10.87
C ILE A 39 3.87 2.45 -12.19
N VAL A 40 2.91 3.34 -12.44
CA VAL A 40 2.15 3.39 -13.69
C VAL A 40 2.82 4.37 -14.65
N ASP A 41 3.54 3.87 -15.65
CA ASP A 41 4.27 4.69 -16.62
C ASP A 41 4.57 3.87 -17.88
N THR A 42 4.00 4.26 -19.02
CA THR A 42 4.15 3.55 -20.29
C THR A 42 5.57 3.64 -20.85
N ASN A 43 6.26 4.76 -20.68
CA ASN A 43 7.63 4.92 -21.17
C ASN A 43 8.59 4.02 -20.41
N ARG A 44 8.51 4.02 -19.07
CA ARG A 44 9.30 3.11 -18.23
C ARG A 44 8.96 1.65 -18.52
N PHE A 45 7.68 1.31 -18.67
CA PHE A 45 7.26 -0.05 -18.99
C PHE A 45 7.89 -0.55 -20.31
N ASN A 46 7.94 0.29 -21.34
CA ASN A 46 8.53 -0.04 -22.63
C ASN A 46 10.05 -0.17 -22.58
N GLN A 47 10.71 0.65 -21.75
CA GLN A 47 12.17 0.62 -21.55
C GLN A 47 12.63 -0.48 -20.58
N THR A 48 11.72 -1.08 -19.80
CA THR A 48 12.05 -2.10 -18.81
C THR A 48 12.44 -3.43 -19.48
N VAL A 49 13.67 -3.86 -19.21
CA VAL A 49 14.24 -5.16 -19.61
C VAL A 49 13.93 -6.19 -18.52
N THR A 50 13.57 -7.41 -18.93
CA THR A 50 13.10 -8.48 -18.03
C THR A 50 13.92 -9.78 -18.12
N THR A 51 15.03 -9.77 -18.85
CA THR A 51 15.82 -10.97 -19.17
C THR A 51 16.84 -11.34 -18.10
N ASN A 52 16.98 -10.53 -17.04
CA ASN A 52 18.00 -10.65 -16.00
C ASN A 52 17.51 -11.33 -14.72
N TYR A 53 16.28 -11.83 -14.71
CA TYR A 53 15.71 -12.52 -13.57
C TYR A 53 14.71 -13.60 -13.97
N THR A 54 14.40 -14.49 -13.02
CA THR A 54 13.38 -15.52 -13.16
C THR A 54 12.49 -15.50 -11.92
N PHE A 55 11.18 -15.68 -12.12
CA PHE A 55 10.25 -15.85 -11.01
C PHE A 55 10.37 -17.26 -10.44
N THR A 56 10.65 -17.37 -9.15
CA THR A 56 10.67 -18.66 -8.44
C THR A 56 9.38 -18.91 -7.68
N ASN A 57 8.66 -17.86 -7.29
CA ASN A 57 7.34 -17.96 -6.66
C ASN A 57 6.49 -16.70 -6.89
N VAL A 58 5.18 -16.87 -6.99
CA VAL A 58 4.20 -15.79 -7.08
C VAL A 58 2.97 -16.20 -6.28
N VAL A 59 2.63 -15.41 -5.25
CA VAL A 59 1.52 -15.69 -4.34
C VAL A 59 0.71 -14.43 -4.14
N LEU A 60 -0.62 -14.57 -4.10
CA LEU A 60 -1.54 -13.51 -3.73
C LEU A 60 -2.08 -13.77 -2.33
N ASN A 61 -1.69 -12.94 -1.36
CA ASN A 61 -2.14 -13.00 0.03
C ASN A 61 -3.13 -11.86 0.29
N GLY A 62 -4.43 -12.14 0.14
CA GLY A 62 -5.46 -11.09 0.16
C GLY A 62 -5.27 -10.15 -1.04
N ASP A 63 -5.02 -8.88 -0.78
CA ASP A 63 -4.71 -7.87 -1.82
C ASP A 63 -3.21 -7.70 -2.07
N CYS A 64 -2.38 -8.54 -1.43
CA CYS A 64 -0.93 -8.43 -1.49
C CYS A 64 -0.31 -9.36 -2.53
N LEU A 65 0.35 -8.81 -3.54
CA LEU A 65 1.14 -9.60 -4.50
C LEU A 65 2.56 -9.80 -3.96
N GLU A 66 2.88 -11.04 -3.59
CA GLU A 66 4.21 -11.46 -3.18
C GLU A 66 4.91 -12.21 -4.32
N VAL A 67 6.10 -11.74 -4.70
CA VAL A 67 6.89 -12.31 -5.79
C VAL A 67 8.29 -12.61 -5.29
N THR A 68 8.74 -13.85 -5.49
CA THR A 68 10.12 -14.26 -5.26
C THR A 68 10.83 -14.36 -6.60
N ILE A 69 11.97 -13.66 -6.69
CA ILE A 69 12.75 -13.52 -7.90
C ILE A 69 14.14 -14.10 -7.64
N SER A 70 14.66 -14.89 -8.58
CA SER A 70 16.07 -15.27 -8.65
C SER A 70 16.76 -14.53 -9.78
N SER A 71 18.00 -14.11 -9.56
CA SER A 71 18.86 -13.53 -10.58
C SER A 71 20.25 -14.16 -10.47
N SER A 72 20.87 -14.47 -11.62
CA SER A 72 22.10 -15.25 -11.68
C SER A 72 23.38 -14.41 -11.63
N GLY A 73 23.35 -13.17 -11.13
CA GLY A 73 24.45 -12.23 -11.40
C GLY A 73 24.82 -11.18 -10.36
N TRP A 74 24.09 -10.95 -9.27
CA TRP A 74 24.47 -9.92 -8.30
C TRP A 74 23.94 -10.13 -6.89
N ASP A 75 24.62 -9.47 -5.94
CA ASP A 75 24.29 -9.44 -4.51
C ASP A 75 22.84 -8.96 -4.30
N PRO A 76 21.99 -9.74 -3.62
CA PRO A 76 20.60 -9.38 -3.34
C PRO A 76 20.44 -8.09 -2.52
N ASN A 77 21.52 -7.53 -1.97
CA ASN A 77 21.47 -6.26 -1.23
C ASN A 77 21.58 -5.01 -2.14
N ASN A 78 21.93 -5.16 -3.42
CA ASN A 78 22.09 -4.04 -4.37
C ASN A 78 20.97 -3.94 -5.42
N TRP A 79 19.91 -4.74 -5.30
CA TRP A 79 18.81 -4.74 -6.27
C TRP A 79 17.74 -3.70 -5.89
N ASP A 80 17.57 -2.65 -6.69
CA ASP A 80 16.43 -1.74 -6.56
C ASP A 80 15.33 -2.16 -7.52
N VAL A 81 14.43 -3.00 -7.01
CA VAL A 81 13.33 -3.58 -7.79
C VAL A 81 12.02 -2.86 -7.55
N ASN A 82 11.52 -2.34 -8.65
CA ASN A 82 10.28 -1.63 -8.85
C ASN A 82 9.35 -2.49 -9.70
N PHE A 83 8.08 -2.46 -9.33
CA PHE A 83 7.00 -3.04 -10.11
C PHE A 83 6.43 -1.96 -11.03
N ILE A 84 6.69 -2.05 -12.33
CA ILE A 84 6.26 -1.07 -13.34
C ILE A 84 5.14 -1.68 -14.14
N ALA A 85 4.11 -0.89 -14.42
CA ALA A 85 3.00 -1.39 -15.19
C ALA A 85 2.46 -0.35 -16.17
N SER A 86 1.91 -0.83 -17.27
CA SER A 86 1.46 0.01 -18.39
C SER A 86 0.23 0.83 -18.00
N GLU A 87 0.11 2.03 -18.58
CA GLU A 87 -1.13 2.82 -18.52
C GLU A 87 -2.21 2.22 -19.44
N ASN A 88 -1.81 1.37 -20.40
CA ASN A 88 -2.75 0.65 -21.24
C ASN A 88 -3.46 -0.43 -20.42
N VAL A 89 -4.79 -0.40 -20.52
CA VAL A 89 -5.69 -1.34 -19.87
C VAL A 89 -6.31 -2.21 -20.95
N MET A 90 -6.34 -3.52 -20.72
CA MET A 90 -6.98 -4.49 -21.62
C MET A 90 -8.48 -4.53 -21.33
N GLU A 91 -9.29 -4.58 -22.40
CA GLU A 91 -10.74 -4.76 -22.31
C GLU A 91 -11.05 -6.22 -21.94
N SER A 92 -10.99 -6.54 -20.65
CA SER A 92 -11.25 -7.87 -20.09
C SER A 92 -12.04 -7.80 -18.77
N PHE A 93 -12.55 -8.94 -18.30
CA PHE A 93 -13.23 -9.04 -17.00
C PHE A 93 -12.65 -10.21 -16.17
N PRO A 94 -11.94 -9.95 -15.05
CA PRO A 94 -11.61 -8.62 -14.52
C PRO A 94 -10.68 -7.86 -15.46
N VAL A 95 -10.67 -6.54 -15.31
CA VAL A 95 -9.79 -5.63 -16.05
C VAL A 95 -8.33 -6.03 -15.83
N GLN A 96 -7.54 -6.09 -16.90
CA GLN A 96 -6.13 -6.46 -16.84
C GLN A 96 -5.22 -5.36 -17.39
N ARG A 97 -3.95 -5.38 -16.97
CA ARG A 97 -2.90 -4.49 -17.46
C ARG A 97 -1.57 -5.20 -17.46
N GLY A 98 -0.72 -4.85 -18.42
CA GLY A 98 0.64 -5.39 -18.48
C GLY A 98 1.51 -4.84 -17.35
N ALA A 99 2.30 -5.71 -16.71
CA ALA A 99 3.24 -5.34 -15.66
C ALA A 99 4.59 -6.08 -15.82
N LYS A 100 5.66 -5.45 -15.34
CA LYS A 100 7.05 -5.93 -15.38
C LYS A 100 7.76 -5.52 -14.08
N PHE A 101 8.73 -6.32 -13.66
CA PHE A 101 9.72 -5.88 -12.67
C PHE A 101 10.95 -5.35 -13.43
N ASN A 102 11.55 -4.25 -12.98
CA ASN A 102 12.91 -3.91 -13.40
C ASN A 102 13.89 -4.70 -12.52
N SER A 103 15.07 -4.97 -13.08
CA SER A 103 16.24 -5.47 -12.36
C SER A 103 17.47 -4.85 -12.99
#